data_AF-A0A7S2UUZ2-F1
#
_entry.id   AF-A0A7S2UUZ2-F1
#
_cell.length_a   1.000
_cell.length_b   1.000
_cell.length_c   1.000
_cell.angle_alpha   90.00
_cell.angle_beta   90.00
_cell.angle_gamma   90.00
#
_symmetry.space_group_name_H-M   'P 1'
#
loop_
_entity.id
_entity.type
_entity.pdbx_description
1 polymer ?
#
loop_
_entity_poly.entity_id
_entity_poly.type
_entity_poly.pdbx_seq_one_letter_code
_entity_poly.pdbx_strand_id
1 'polypeptide(L)'
;TKEQIDFLIASRLESKKVRNFEKADATLAYLNKAGVHLQDKRKEWRADGQNHFGREARVERDAHVRRGSSYDLTEADLIDVADLVARREQAKRRREYHLSDELGDTLKTKYRVKVNNKKREWSVIIKDGDGDSSTPNGLATYIPSPLAPPDDPTHTMNDESKALIQKRLADRVVARNDKDYKMADLIRDELMNDYSVVIDDVTREYKVVTGDGESDQFVREAQDSQRS
;
A
#
# COMPACT_ATOMS: atom_id res chain seq x y z
N THR A 1 10.34 3.28 36.55
CA THR A 1 10.57 2.04 35.76
C THR A 1 9.23 1.48 35.29
N LYS A 2 9.20 0.61 34.28
CA LYS A 2 7.97 0.01 33.74
C LYS A 2 7.08 -0.62 34.84
N GLU A 3 7.70 -1.31 35.79
CA GLU A 3 7.02 -1.93 36.94
C GLU A 3 6.25 -0.93 37.82
N GLN A 4 6.79 0.28 38.02
CA GLN A 4 6.11 1.33 38.76
C GLN A 4 4.89 1.87 38.00
N ILE A 5 4.97 1.94 36.67
CA ILE A 5 3.84 2.34 35.82
C ILE A 5 2.75 1.28 35.90
N ASP A 6 3.10 0.00 35.75
CA ASP A 6 2.15 -1.11 35.84
C ASP A 6 1.46 -1.16 37.22
N PHE A 7 2.20 -0.90 38.29
CA PHE A 7 1.65 -0.79 39.65
C PHE A 7 0.63 0.36 39.79
N LEU A 8 0.94 1.55 39.25
CA LEU A 8 0.04 2.70 39.29
C LEU A 8 -1.21 2.48 38.43
N ILE A 9 -1.07 1.82 37.28
CA ILE A 9 -2.21 1.43 36.43
C ILE A 9 -3.12 0.45 37.17
N ALA A 10 -2.54 -0.56 37.84
CA ALA A 10 -3.29 -1.52 38.65
C ALA A 10 -4.02 -0.85 39.82
N SER A 11 -3.32 0.01 40.57
CA SER A 11 -3.89 0.79 41.69
C SER A 11 -5.04 1.70 41.24
N ARG A 12 -4.93 2.32 40.06
CA ARG A 12 -6.01 3.10 39.46
C ARG A 12 -7.20 2.23 39.07
N LEU A 13 -6.97 1.06 38.47
CA LEU A 13 -8.03 0.12 38.09
C LEU A 13 -8.80 -0.38 39.33
N GLU A 14 -8.09 -0.67 40.41
CA GLU A 14 -8.70 -1.04 41.69
C GLU A 14 -9.53 0.10 42.28
N SER A 15 -9.00 1.33 42.25
CA SER A 15 -9.72 2.53 42.69
C SER A 15 -11.02 2.75 41.90
N LYS A 16 -11.00 2.52 40.57
CA LYS A 16 -12.21 2.54 39.73
C LYS A 16 -13.20 1.43 40.08
N LYS A 17 -12.73 0.22 40.41
CA LYS A 17 -13.60 -0.90 40.82
C LYS A 17 -14.36 -0.59 42.11
N VAL A 18 -13.70 0.03 43.09
CA VAL A 18 -14.32 0.44 44.35
C VAL A 18 -15.04 1.80 44.27
N ARG A 19 -15.22 2.36 43.06
CA ARG A 19 -15.85 3.66 42.79
C ARG A 19 -15.20 4.85 43.49
N ASN A 20 -13.91 4.74 43.85
CA ASN A 20 -13.12 5.86 44.34
C ASN A 20 -12.50 6.61 43.15
N PHE A 21 -13.31 7.47 42.52
CA PHE A 21 -12.91 8.20 41.31
C PHE A 21 -11.88 9.29 41.59
N GLU A 22 -11.94 9.94 42.76
CA GLU A 22 -10.94 10.96 43.14
C GLU A 22 -9.52 10.39 43.17
N LYS A 23 -9.33 9.22 43.81
CA LYS A 23 -8.02 8.54 43.84
C LYS A 23 -7.59 8.06 42.46
N ALA A 24 -8.53 7.57 41.65
CA ALA A 24 -8.26 7.15 40.28
C ALA A 24 -7.81 8.33 39.39
N ASP A 25 -8.42 9.50 39.56
CA ASP A 25 -8.12 10.71 38.79
C ASP A 25 -6.80 11.35 39.26
N ALA A 26 -6.52 11.33 40.57
CA ALA A 26 -5.22 11.75 41.09
C ALA A 26 -4.07 10.90 40.54
N THR A 27 -4.27 9.58 40.44
CA THR A 27 -3.29 8.65 39.86
C THR A 27 -3.11 8.91 38.36
N LEU A 28 -4.19 9.19 37.64
CA LEU A 28 -4.15 9.54 36.23
C LEU A 28 -3.41 10.87 35.99
N ALA A 29 -3.68 11.89 36.81
CA ALA A 29 -3.00 13.18 36.74
C ALA A 29 -1.50 13.05 37.00
N TYR A 30 -1.11 12.22 37.97
CA TYR A 30 0.28 11.90 38.25
C TYR A 30 0.97 11.21 37.05
N LEU A 31 0.32 10.20 36.45
CA LEU A 31 0.82 9.50 35.27
C LEU A 31 0.96 10.46 34.07
N ASN A 32 -0.05 11.28 33.79
CA ASN A 32 0.01 12.26 32.71
C ASN A 32 1.13 13.29 32.92
N LYS A 33 1.36 13.76 34.15
CA LYS A 33 2.46 14.69 34.47
C LYS A 33 3.83 14.04 34.25
N ALA A 34 3.91 12.72 34.42
CA ALA A 34 5.11 11.93 34.13
C ALA A 34 5.25 11.54 32.65
N GLY A 35 4.39 12.06 31.75
CA GLY A 35 4.41 11.74 30.32
C GLY A 35 3.80 10.38 29.97
N VAL A 36 3.11 9.75 30.93
CA VAL A 36 2.42 8.47 30.76
C VAL A 36 0.94 8.70 30.50
N HIS A 37 0.49 8.36 29.30
CA HIS A 37 -0.91 8.48 28.90
C HIS A 37 -1.58 7.11 28.86
N LEU A 38 -2.86 7.05 29.19
CA LEU A 38 -3.66 5.82 29.25
C LEU A 38 -4.86 5.89 28.31
N GLN A 39 -5.18 4.76 27.67
CA GLN A 39 -6.36 4.57 26.83
C GLN A 39 -7.21 3.44 27.42
N ASP A 40 -8.15 3.80 28.30
CA ASP A 40 -8.95 2.83 29.08
C ASP A 40 -9.80 1.89 28.21
N LYS A 41 -10.29 2.35 27.05
CA LYS A 41 -11.17 1.54 26.18
C LYS A 41 -10.41 0.41 25.46
N ARG A 42 -9.14 0.63 25.15
CA ARG A 42 -8.23 -0.29 24.45
C ARG A 42 -7.29 -1.02 25.41
N LYS A 43 -7.25 -0.61 26.68
CA LYS A 43 -6.33 -1.12 27.72
C LYS A 43 -4.86 -0.96 27.32
N GLU A 44 -4.54 0.14 26.65
CA GLU A 44 -3.20 0.48 26.19
C GLU A 44 -2.66 1.68 26.99
N TRP A 45 -1.34 1.75 27.20
CA TRP A 45 -0.67 2.91 27.79
C TRP A 45 0.60 3.24 27.00
N ARG A 46 1.02 4.50 27.03
CA ARG A 46 2.24 5.01 26.38
C ARG A 46 3.01 5.90 27.36
N ALA A 47 4.35 5.90 27.27
CA ALA A 47 5.22 6.75 28.08
C ALA A 47 6.21 7.58 27.24
N ASP A 48 5.94 7.71 25.95
CA ASP A 48 6.73 8.48 24.98
C ASP A 48 6.39 9.98 24.96
N GLY A 49 5.57 10.45 25.91
CA GLY A 49 5.13 11.84 25.98
C GLY A 49 4.09 12.24 24.94
N GLN A 50 3.63 11.32 24.07
CA GLN A 50 2.55 11.61 23.14
C GLN A 50 1.19 11.36 23.79
N ASN A 51 0.33 12.37 23.79
CA ASN A 51 -1.02 12.31 24.38
C ASN A 51 -2.10 11.67 23.49
N HIS A 52 -1.76 11.25 22.28
CA HIS A 52 -2.70 10.72 21.31
C HIS A 52 -2.41 9.25 21.01
N PHE A 53 -3.47 8.43 20.92
CA PHE A 53 -3.35 7.01 20.60
C PHE A 53 -3.80 6.79 19.15
N GLY A 54 -2.88 6.36 18.30
CA GLY A 54 -3.19 5.88 16.95
C GLY A 54 -3.41 6.96 15.87
N ARG A 55 -2.74 8.13 15.96
CA ARG A 55 -2.69 9.06 14.82
C ARG A 55 -1.77 8.51 13.71
N GLU A 56 -0.61 7.96 14.06
CA GLU A 56 0.29 7.25 13.13
C GLU A 56 -0.34 5.98 12.55
N ALA A 57 -0.93 5.11 13.40
CA ALA A 57 -1.64 3.91 12.94
C ALA A 57 -2.93 4.18 12.13
N ARG A 58 -3.43 5.44 12.11
CA ARG A 58 -4.49 5.88 11.19
C ARG A 58 -3.92 6.42 9.89
N VAL A 59 -2.72 7.01 9.90
CA VAL A 59 -2.05 7.47 8.67
C VAL A 59 -1.58 6.29 7.82
N GLU A 60 -1.14 5.20 8.43
CA GLU A 60 -0.79 3.97 7.69
C GLU A 60 -2.02 3.26 7.11
N ARG A 61 -3.07 3.05 7.92
CA ARG A 61 -4.37 2.54 7.41
C ARG A 61 -5.00 3.46 6.39
N ASP A 62 -4.76 4.75 6.61
CA ASP A 62 -4.90 5.95 5.80
C ASP A 62 -4.38 5.98 4.36
N ALA A 63 -3.25 5.31 4.15
CA ALA A 63 -2.35 5.61 3.05
C ALA A 63 -2.84 4.95 1.77
N HIS A 64 -2.71 5.66 0.67
CA HIS A 64 -2.94 5.05 -0.63
C HIS A 64 -1.73 4.21 -1.01
N VAL A 65 -1.96 2.96 -1.38
CA VAL A 65 -0.93 2.05 -1.87
C VAL A 65 -0.57 2.42 -3.30
N ARG A 66 0.73 2.57 -3.59
CA ARG A 66 1.22 2.70 -4.96
C ARG A 66 1.03 1.37 -5.66
N ARG A 67 0.36 1.38 -6.81
CA ARG A 67 0.21 0.25 -7.74
C ARG A 67 1.02 0.52 -9.00
N GLY A 68 1.56 -0.55 -9.58
CA GLY A 68 2.27 -0.57 -10.84
C GLY A 68 3.62 0.12 -10.84
N SER A 69 4.27 0.06 -12.00
CA SER A 69 5.59 0.65 -12.21
C SER A 69 5.52 2.18 -12.21
N SER A 70 6.54 2.83 -11.64
CA SER A 70 6.69 4.29 -11.57
C SER A 70 7.32 4.88 -12.83
N TYR A 71 6.99 4.34 -14.02
CA TYR A 71 7.63 4.70 -15.29
C TYR A 71 7.69 6.23 -15.47
N ASP A 72 8.86 6.74 -15.86
CA ASP A 72 9.19 8.18 -16.02
C ASP A 72 9.13 9.07 -14.77
N LEU A 73 8.94 8.52 -13.57
CA LEU A 73 9.04 9.28 -12.32
C LEU A 73 10.39 9.05 -11.64
N THR A 74 11.09 10.14 -11.34
CA THR A 74 12.28 10.09 -10.48
C THR A 74 11.89 9.77 -9.03
N GLU A 75 12.86 9.40 -8.19
CA GLU A 75 12.62 9.20 -6.76
C GLU A 75 12.08 10.48 -6.10
N ALA A 76 12.55 11.65 -6.54
CA ALA A 76 12.01 12.94 -6.09
C ALA A 76 10.54 13.12 -6.50
N ASP A 77 10.19 12.78 -7.75
CA ASP A 77 8.80 12.83 -8.21
C ASP A 77 7.89 11.88 -7.43
N LEU A 78 8.41 10.71 -7.03
CA LEU A 78 7.66 9.75 -6.22
C LEU A 78 7.37 10.28 -4.81
N ILE A 79 8.33 10.98 -4.21
CA ILE A 79 8.15 11.66 -2.92
C ILE A 79 7.08 12.76 -3.07
N ASP A 80 7.18 13.57 -4.12
CA ASP A 80 6.20 14.62 -4.41
C ASP A 80 4.79 14.06 -4.63
N VAL A 81 4.66 12.99 -5.42
CA VAL A 81 3.37 12.32 -5.66
C VAL A 81 2.79 11.78 -4.36
N ALA A 82 3.61 11.14 -3.52
CA ALA A 82 3.15 10.63 -2.22
C ALA A 82 2.64 11.77 -1.32
N ASP A 83 3.34 12.91 -1.26
CA ASP A 83 2.91 14.11 -0.54
C ASP A 83 1.60 14.67 -1.09
N LEU A 84 1.49 14.82 -2.42
CA LEU A 84 0.29 15.33 -3.08
C LEU A 84 -0.93 14.43 -2.84
N VAL A 85 -0.78 13.11 -2.91
CA VAL A 85 -1.84 12.15 -2.59
C VAL A 85 -2.28 12.29 -1.14
N ALA A 86 -1.32 12.40 -0.21
CA ALA A 86 -1.61 12.58 1.22
C ALA A 86 -2.32 13.91 1.51
N ARG A 87 -1.84 15.02 0.93
CA ARG A 87 -2.43 16.35 1.06
C ARG A 87 -3.83 16.42 0.47
N ARG A 88 -4.05 15.77 -0.67
CA ARG A 88 -5.38 15.66 -1.28
C ARG A 88 -6.37 14.98 -0.35
N GLU A 89 -5.98 13.89 0.30
CA GLU A 89 -6.84 13.21 1.25
C GLU A 89 -7.09 14.05 2.52
N GLN A 90 -6.10 14.81 2.98
CA GLN A 90 -6.30 15.77 4.07
C GLN A 90 -7.30 16.89 3.69
N ALA A 91 -7.21 17.44 2.48
CA ALA A 91 -8.13 18.45 1.97
C ALA A 91 -9.57 17.92 1.92
N LYS A 92 -9.78 16.69 1.42
CA LYS A 92 -11.09 16.02 1.44
C LYS A 92 -11.64 15.88 2.86
N ARG A 93 -10.82 15.48 3.83
CA ARG A 93 -11.24 15.38 5.25
C ARG A 93 -11.65 16.71 5.84
N ARG A 94 -10.99 17.80 5.44
CA ARG A 94 -11.32 19.18 5.84
C ARG A 94 -12.48 19.78 5.04
N ARG A 95 -13.04 19.03 4.06
CA ARG A 95 -14.07 19.48 3.11
C ARG A 95 -13.60 20.62 2.18
N GLU A 96 -12.29 20.73 1.99
CA GLU A 96 -11.65 21.64 1.04
C GLU A 96 -11.62 20.99 -0.34
N TYR A 97 -12.80 20.79 -0.95
CA TYR A 97 -12.91 20.00 -2.18
C TYR A 97 -12.22 20.64 -3.39
N HIS A 98 -12.28 21.97 -3.51
CA HIS A 98 -11.57 22.72 -4.54
C HIS A 98 -10.06 22.45 -4.53
N LEU A 99 -9.44 22.48 -3.34
CA LEU A 99 -8.02 22.16 -3.18
C LEU A 99 -7.74 20.69 -3.50
N SER A 100 -8.61 19.77 -3.07
CA SER A 100 -8.49 18.34 -3.43
C SER A 100 -8.54 18.11 -4.94
N ASP A 101 -9.37 18.86 -5.65
CA ASP A 101 -9.52 18.75 -7.10
C ASP A 101 -8.31 19.34 -7.82
N GLU A 102 -7.81 20.50 -7.41
CA GLU A 102 -6.57 21.09 -7.92
C GLU A 102 -5.35 20.16 -7.74
N LEU A 103 -5.22 19.54 -6.55
CA LEU A 103 -4.19 18.54 -6.29
C LEU A 103 -4.38 17.29 -7.17
N GLY A 104 -5.63 16.88 -7.41
CA GLY A 104 -5.96 15.78 -8.32
C GLY A 104 -5.59 16.08 -9.77
N ASP A 105 -5.84 17.30 -10.24
CA ASP A 105 -5.48 17.76 -11.58
C ASP A 105 -3.96 17.84 -11.73
N THR A 106 -3.25 18.31 -10.70
CA THR A 106 -1.78 18.30 -10.67
C THR A 106 -1.24 16.87 -10.80
N LEU A 107 -1.76 15.94 -10.00
CA LEU A 107 -1.38 14.52 -10.07
C LEU A 107 -1.60 13.94 -11.47
N LYS A 108 -2.75 14.24 -12.08
CA LYS A 108 -3.13 13.73 -13.40
C LYS A 108 -2.33 14.35 -14.55
N THR A 109 -2.11 15.67 -14.53
CA THR A 109 -1.53 16.41 -15.66
C THR A 109 -0.01 16.41 -15.63
N LYS A 110 0.59 16.66 -14.45
CA LYS A 110 2.05 16.73 -14.28
C LYS A 110 2.67 15.33 -14.16
N TYR A 111 2.10 14.47 -13.32
CA TYR A 111 2.70 13.17 -12.98
C TYR A 111 1.99 11.98 -13.65
N ARG A 112 0.92 12.22 -14.42
CA ARG A 112 0.10 11.17 -15.05
C ARG A 112 -0.43 10.16 -14.04
N VAL A 113 -0.65 10.56 -12.79
CA VAL A 113 -1.10 9.69 -11.71
C VAL A 113 -2.63 9.63 -11.66
N LYS A 114 -3.16 8.42 -11.56
CA LYS A 114 -4.57 8.13 -11.28
C LYS A 114 -4.71 7.71 -9.82
N VAL A 115 -5.60 8.38 -9.09
CA VAL A 115 -5.90 8.04 -7.68
C VAL A 115 -7.28 7.37 -7.59
N ASN A 116 -7.32 6.15 -7.05
CA ASN A 116 -8.55 5.44 -6.72
C ASN A 116 -8.85 5.58 -5.22
N ASN A 117 -9.80 6.46 -4.88
CA ASN A 117 -10.17 6.70 -3.49
C ASN A 117 -10.88 5.50 -2.83
N LYS A 118 -11.64 4.71 -3.61
CA LYS A 118 -12.40 3.57 -3.07
C LYS A 118 -11.48 2.42 -2.67
N LYS A 119 -10.47 2.16 -3.50
CA LYS A 119 -9.46 1.13 -3.26
C LYS A 119 -8.29 1.63 -2.42
N ARG A 120 -8.16 2.95 -2.25
CA ARG A 120 -6.98 3.61 -1.65
C ARG A 120 -5.71 3.23 -2.37
N GLU A 121 -5.73 3.40 -3.67
CA GLU A 121 -4.61 3.06 -4.53
C GLU A 121 -4.31 4.23 -5.43
N TRP A 122 -3.06 4.35 -5.88
CA TRP A 122 -2.70 5.24 -6.95
C TRP A 122 -1.70 4.56 -7.89
N SER A 123 -1.77 4.87 -9.18
CA SER A 123 -0.88 4.31 -10.20
C SER A 123 -0.58 5.34 -11.27
N VAL A 124 0.56 5.19 -11.93
CA VAL A 124 0.90 5.99 -13.12
C VAL A 124 0.12 5.43 -14.31
N ILE A 125 -0.55 6.31 -15.05
CA ILE A 125 -1.26 5.95 -16.28
C ILE A 125 -0.22 5.72 -17.37
N ILE A 126 -0.10 4.49 -17.82
CA ILE A 126 0.68 4.13 -19.01
C ILE A 126 -0.26 4.27 -20.20
N LYS A 127 0.09 5.11 -21.17
CA LYS A 127 -0.64 5.17 -22.45
C LYS A 127 -0.12 4.06 -23.35
N ASP A 128 -0.99 3.14 -23.72
CA ASP A 128 -0.70 2.22 -24.82
C ASP A 128 -0.51 3.04 -26.10
N GLY A 129 0.72 3.05 -26.63
CA GLY A 129 1.06 3.72 -27.89
C GLY A 129 2.05 4.90 -27.81
N ASP A 130 2.41 5.41 -26.62
CA ASP A 130 3.51 6.38 -26.46
C ASP A 130 4.86 5.66 -26.29
N GLY A 131 5.10 4.67 -27.15
CA GLY A 131 6.40 4.02 -27.29
C GLY A 131 7.38 4.98 -27.94
N ASP A 132 7.81 6.01 -27.22
CA ASP A 132 9.01 6.72 -27.61
C ASP A 132 10.17 5.71 -27.63
N SER A 133 10.70 5.51 -28.83
CA SER A 133 11.71 4.51 -29.19
C SER A 133 13.11 4.87 -28.65
N SER A 134 13.16 5.78 -27.67
CA SER A 134 14.37 6.35 -27.10
C SER A 134 14.80 5.66 -25.79
N THR A 135 14.01 4.73 -25.25
CA THR A 135 14.46 3.86 -24.15
C THR A 135 15.08 2.58 -24.75
N PRO A 136 16.40 2.36 -24.62
CA PRO A 136 17.00 1.09 -24.99
C PRO A 136 16.46 0.04 -24.04
N ASN A 137 15.73 -0.93 -24.59
CA ASN A 137 14.82 -1.88 -23.92
C ASN A 137 13.51 -1.26 -23.42
N GLY A 138 12.44 -1.49 -24.18
CA GLY A 138 11.05 -1.45 -23.72
C GLY A 138 10.74 -2.50 -22.65
N LEU A 139 11.53 -2.52 -21.56
CA LEU A 139 11.23 -3.23 -20.34
C LEU A 139 10.07 -2.48 -19.66
N ALA A 140 8.86 -2.79 -20.11
CA ALA A 140 7.69 -2.71 -19.27
C ALA A 140 7.89 -3.69 -18.10
N THR A 141 8.72 -3.30 -17.12
CA THR A 141 9.07 -4.16 -16.00
C THR A 141 7.84 -4.35 -15.15
N TYR A 142 7.26 -5.54 -15.23
CA TYR A 142 6.25 -5.96 -14.27
C TYR A 142 6.89 -5.97 -12.89
N ILE A 143 6.20 -5.42 -11.91
CA ILE A 143 6.69 -5.41 -10.53
C ILE A 143 5.93 -6.45 -9.69
N PRO A 144 6.55 -7.01 -8.65
CA PRO A 144 5.82 -7.79 -7.66
C PRO A 144 4.71 -6.92 -7.05
N SER A 145 3.50 -7.47 -6.92
CA SER A 145 2.37 -6.68 -6.44
C SER A 145 2.62 -6.21 -5.00
N PRO A 146 2.51 -4.90 -4.72
CA PRO A 146 2.66 -4.35 -3.37
C PRO A 146 1.47 -4.71 -2.47
N LEU A 147 0.41 -5.29 -3.03
CA LEU A 147 -0.72 -5.83 -2.27
C LEU A 147 -0.43 -7.23 -1.70
N ALA A 148 0.60 -7.92 -2.20
CA ALA A 148 1.02 -9.20 -1.62
C ALA A 148 1.70 -8.94 -0.26
N PRO A 149 1.32 -9.68 0.80
CA PRO A 149 1.97 -9.59 2.11
C PRO A 149 3.49 -9.76 2.03
N PRO A 150 4.31 -9.12 2.87
CA PRO A 150 5.78 -9.22 2.78
C PRO A 150 6.35 -10.65 2.91
N ASP A 151 5.60 -11.55 3.54
CA ASP A 151 5.89 -12.97 3.71
C ASP A 151 5.40 -13.86 2.54
N ASP A 152 4.63 -13.28 1.61
CA ASP A 152 4.12 -13.97 0.43
C ASP A 152 5.26 -14.37 -0.53
N PRO A 153 5.16 -15.53 -1.22
CA PRO A 153 6.17 -15.97 -2.19
C PRO A 153 6.50 -14.93 -3.26
N THR A 154 5.55 -14.04 -3.59
CA THR A 154 5.74 -12.88 -4.47
C THR A 154 6.99 -12.07 -4.10
N HIS A 155 7.29 -11.94 -2.79
CA HIS A 155 8.46 -11.21 -2.29
C HIS A 155 9.56 -12.11 -1.75
N THR A 156 9.21 -13.28 -1.22
CA THR A 156 10.15 -14.17 -0.49
C THR A 156 10.82 -15.24 -1.36
N MET A 157 10.37 -15.46 -2.60
CA MET A 157 10.99 -16.44 -3.49
C MET A 157 12.47 -16.09 -3.80
N ASN A 158 13.22 -17.11 -4.24
CA ASN A 158 14.64 -16.95 -4.58
C ASN A 158 14.86 -16.03 -5.80
N ASP A 159 16.06 -15.46 -5.88
CA ASP A 159 16.41 -14.50 -6.93
C ASP A 159 16.44 -15.13 -8.33
N GLU A 160 16.72 -16.43 -8.43
CA GLU A 160 16.69 -17.18 -9.69
C GLU A 160 15.27 -17.27 -10.27
N SER A 161 14.27 -17.62 -9.46
CA SER A 161 12.87 -17.66 -9.89
C SER A 161 12.38 -16.26 -10.25
N LYS A 162 12.75 -15.23 -9.47
CA LYS A 162 12.45 -13.83 -9.81
C LYS A 162 13.01 -13.45 -11.18
N ALA A 163 14.27 -13.81 -11.45
CA ALA A 163 14.91 -13.51 -12.73
C ALA A 163 14.23 -14.23 -13.91
N LEU A 164 13.84 -15.49 -13.73
CA LEU A 164 13.11 -16.27 -14.74
C LEU A 164 11.73 -15.67 -15.02
N ILE A 165 10.96 -15.35 -13.96
CA ILE A 165 9.66 -14.70 -14.08
C ILE A 165 9.80 -13.36 -14.80
N GLN A 166 10.76 -12.52 -14.41
CA GLN A 166 11.01 -11.23 -15.07
C GLN A 166 11.36 -11.39 -16.55
N LYS A 167 12.19 -12.37 -16.89
CA LYS A 167 12.53 -12.67 -18.28
C LYS A 167 11.29 -13.06 -19.09
N ARG A 168 10.45 -13.97 -18.56
CA ARG A 168 9.20 -14.37 -19.22
C ARG A 168 8.23 -13.22 -19.38
N LEU A 169 8.10 -12.36 -18.38
CA LEU A 169 7.27 -11.17 -18.46
C LEU A 169 7.78 -10.20 -19.54
N ALA A 170 9.10 -10.04 -19.69
CA ALA A 170 9.67 -9.27 -20.79
C ALA A 170 9.38 -9.89 -22.16
N ASP A 171 9.55 -11.22 -22.32
CA ASP A 171 9.20 -11.94 -23.55
C ASP A 171 7.71 -11.76 -23.90
N ARG A 172 6.83 -11.74 -22.88
CA ARG A 172 5.39 -11.53 -23.06
C ARG A 172 5.07 -10.11 -23.55
N VAL A 173 5.78 -9.11 -23.07
CA VAL A 173 5.64 -7.71 -23.55
C VAL A 173 5.99 -7.62 -25.03
N VAL A 174 7.10 -8.25 -25.42
CA VAL A 174 7.52 -8.32 -26.83
C VAL A 174 6.43 -8.99 -27.67
N ALA A 175 5.96 -10.16 -27.25
CA ALA A 175 4.89 -10.88 -27.96
C ALA A 175 3.61 -10.05 -28.10
N ARG A 176 3.19 -9.32 -27.05
CA ARG A 176 2.02 -8.43 -27.12
C ARG A 176 2.23 -7.24 -28.06
N ASN A 177 3.43 -6.64 -28.06
CA ASN A 177 3.77 -5.55 -28.97
C ASN A 177 3.78 -5.99 -30.42
N ASP A 178 4.25 -7.22 -30.68
CA ASP A 178 4.25 -7.85 -32.00
C ASP A 178 2.88 -8.40 -32.41
N LYS A 179 1.87 -8.26 -31.54
CA LYS A 179 0.51 -8.80 -31.69
C LYS A 179 0.47 -10.34 -31.80
N ASP A 180 1.52 -11.01 -31.34
CA ASP A 180 1.53 -12.46 -31.14
C ASP A 180 0.85 -12.81 -29.81
N TYR A 181 -0.47 -12.64 -29.80
CA TYR A 181 -1.29 -12.93 -28.61
C TYR A 181 -1.23 -14.41 -28.21
N LYS A 182 -1.01 -15.30 -29.17
CA LYS A 182 -0.88 -16.73 -28.90
C LYS A 182 0.38 -17.01 -28.08
N MET A 183 1.52 -16.41 -28.45
CA MET A 183 2.75 -16.53 -27.66
C MET A 183 2.59 -15.85 -26.30
N ALA A 184 1.96 -14.68 -26.24
CA ALA A 184 1.70 -14.00 -24.97
C ALA A 184 0.82 -14.81 -24.00
N ASP A 185 -0.18 -15.53 -24.53
CA ASP A 185 -1.04 -16.43 -23.77
C ASP A 185 -0.27 -17.68 -23.30
N LEU A 186 0.56 -18.27 -24.16
CA LEU A 186 1.42 -19.40 -23.78
C LEU A 186 2.35 -19.03 -22.61
N ILE A 187 2.96 -17.84 -22.65
CA ILE A 187 3.83 -17.36 -21.57
C ILE A 187 3.03 -17.13 -20.28
N ARG A 188 1.82 -16.57 -20.38
CA ARG A 188 0.93 -16.40 -19.22
C ARG A 188 0.61 -17.75 -18.59
N ASP A 189 0.23 -18.73 -19.42
CA ASP A 189 -0.16 -20.05 -18.94
C ASP A 189 1.05 -20.81 -18.36
N GLU A 190 2.25 -20.69 -18.95
CA GLU A 190 3.52 -21.17 -18.37
C GLU A 190 3.76 -20.58 -16.98
N LEU A 191 3.68 -19.25 -16.85
CA LEU A 191 3.89 -18.55 -15.59
C LEU A 191 2.88 -18.97 -14.51
N MET A 192 1.63 -19.19 -14.89
CA MET A 192 0.60 -19.68 -13.97
C MET A 192 0.86 -21.14 -13.56
N ASN A 193 1.18 -22.03 -14.51
CA ASN A 193 1.31 -23.46 -14.24
C ASN A 193 2.59 -23.80 -13.46
N ASP A 194 3.71 -23.15 -13.81
CA ASP A 194 5.02 -23.51 -13.27
C ASP A 194 5.37 -22.70 -12.02
N TYR A 195 4.86 -21.46 -11.90
CA TYR A 195 5.21 -20.53 -10.83
C TYR A 195 4.00 -20.02 -10.04
N SER A 196 2.77 -20.43 -10.37
CA SER A 196 1.53 -19.90 -9.77
C SER A 196 1.43 -18.37 -9.88
N VAL A 197 2.01 -17.80 -10.96
CA VAL A 197 2.06 -16.36 -11.20
C VAL A 197 0.83 -15.91 -11.96
N VAL A 198 0.11 -14.96 -11.37
CA VAL A 198 -0.99 -14.23 -12.00
C VAL A 198 -0.51 -12.84 -12.41
N ILE A 199 -0.93 -12.38 -13.59
CA ILE A 199 -0.44 -11.17 -14.25
C ILE A 199 -1.58 -10.17 -14.42
N ASP A 200 -1.38 -8.93 -13.95
CA ASP A 200 -2.25 -7.78 -14.21
C ASP A 200 -1.57 -6.84 -15.21
N ASP A 201 -2.11 -6.79 -16.42
CA ASP A 201 -1.55 -5.98 -17.52
C ASP A 201 -1.86 -4.49 -17.40
N VAL A 202 -2.94 -4.13 -16.69
CA VAL A 202 -3.34 -2.74 -16.49
C VAL A 202 -2.42 -2.08 -15.48
N THR A 203 -2.10 -2.77 -14.38
CA THR A 203 -1.16 -2.25 -13.38
C THR A 203 0.29 -2.63 -13.66
N ARG A 204 0.55 -3.56 -14.61
CA ARG A 204 1.87 -4.17 -14.83
C ARG A 204 2.44 -4.74 -13.54
N GLU A 205 1.62 -5.51 -12.86
CA GLU A 205 1.97 -6.22 -11.64
C GLU A 205 1.86 -7.72 -11.84
N TYR A 206 2.60 -8.48 -11.04
CA TYR A 206 2.39 -9.91 -10.91
C TYR A 206 2.32 -10.32 -9.45
N LYS A 207 1.63 -11.43 -9.18
CA LYS A 207 1.51 -12.03 -7.85
C LYS A 207 1.62 -13.54 -7.95
N VAL A 208 2.37 -14.14 -7.03
CA VAL A 208 2.34 -15.59 -6.81
C VAL A 208 1.18 -15.92 -5.89
N VAL A 209 0.27 -16.77 -6.35
CA VAL A 209 -0.92 -17.14 -5.59
C VAL A 209 -0.66 -18.43 -4.81
N THR A 210 -0.93 -18.40 -3.50
CA THR A 210 -0.88 -19.59 -2.64
C THR A 210 -2.31 -20.02 -2.29
N GLY A 211 -2.90 -20.93 -3.07
CA GLY A 211 -4.26 -21.43 -2.83
C GLY A 211 -5.18 -21.37 -4.05
N ASP A 212 -6.49 -21.44 -3.82
CA ASP A 212 -7.54 -21.46 -4.85
C ASP A 212 -7.76 -20.10 -5.54
N GLY A 213 -7.26 -19.00 -4.98
CA GLY A 213 -7.19 -17.69 -5.62
C GLY A 213 -8.53 -17.00 -5.91
N GLU A 214 -9.66 -17.70 -5.76
CA GLU A 214 -11.00 -17.19 -6.12
C GLU A 214 -11.45 -16.02 -5.24
N SER A 215 -11.01 -15.95 -3.98
CA SER A 215 -11.28 -14.82 -3.09
C SER A 215 -10.26 -13.69 -3.23
N ASP A 216 -9.18 -13.88 -3.98
CA ASP A 216 -8.10 -12.91 -4.08
C ASP A 216 -8.49 -11.77 -5.02
N GLN A 217 -8.52 -10.55 -4.48
CA GLN A 217 -8.87 -9.34 -5.24
C GLN A 217 -7.92 -9.13 -6.42
N PHE A 218 -6.63 -9.40 -6.25
CA PHE A 218 -5.65 -9.25 -7.32
C PHE A 218 -5.94 -10.20 -8.48
N VAL A 219 -6.31 -11.45 -8.19
CA VAL A 219 -6.61 -12.46 -9.21
C VAL A 219 -7.81 -12.05 -10.06
N ARG A 220 -8.86 -11.50 -9.45
CA ARG A 220 -10.04 -11.01 -10.17
C ARG A 220 -9.70 -9.83 -11.08
N GLU A 221 -8.94 -8.87 -10.57
CA GLU A 221 -8.50 -7.70 -11.35
C GLU A 221 -7.60 -8.11 -12.52
N ALA A 222 -6.68 -9.05 -12.27
CA ALA A 222 -5.85 -9.64 -13.29
C ALA A 222 -6.70 -10.31 -14.38
N GLN A 223 -7.69 -11.13 -14.03
CA GLN A 223 -8.59 -11.76 -15.01
C GLN A 223 -9.34 -10.74 -15.87
N ASP A 224 -9.80 -9.64 -15.28
CA ASP A 224 -10.45 -8.55 -16.03
C ASP A 224 -9.45 -7.85 -16.98
N SER A 225 -8.21 -7.64 -16.54
CA SER A 225 -7.14 -7.05 -17.37
C SER A 225 -6.82 -7.89 -18.62
N GLN A 226 -7.02 -9.21 -18.56
CA GLN A 226 -6.75 -10.11 -19.69
C GLN A 226 -7.85 -10.11 -20.76
N ARG A 227 -9.03 -9.54 -20.47
CA ARG A 227 -10.19 -9.50 -21.38
C ARG A 227 -10.28 -8.22 -22.20
N SER A 228 -9.47 -7.21 -21.88
CA SER A 228 -9.41 -5.90 -22.56
C SER A 228 -8.28 -5.85 -23.58
#